data_AF-A0A960G9H9-F1
#
_entry.id   AF-A0A960G9H9-F1
#
_cell.length_a   1.000
_cell.length_b   1.000
_cell.length_c   1.000
_cell.angle_alpha   90.00
_cell.angle_beta   90.00
_cell.angle_gamma   90.00
#
_symmetry.space_group_name_H-M   'P 1'
#
loop_
_entity.id
_entity.type
_entity.pdbx_description
1 polymer ?
#
loop_
_entity_poly.entity_id
_entity_poly.type
_entity_poly.pdbx_seq_one_letter_code
_entity_poly.pdbx_strand_id
1 'polypeptide(L)'
;MMIFVTLLIGVLVLVLVVMAMGPLESLGWWSDKGAEKAAATIEQLREEHEKAHEKPSCSRYVVYLSGIGAIDGESRPPEEEPFIAAIRAGTPDACLITDVFPYSVSNQGLTAQRPLSRLWKKIEQARFKNPEAMLAMLVNLRNAIQLFVSADRRYGPTYNIGTAQQVLESLLRHGYRLGSGVPVTLVGWSGGAQISVGAAW
;
A
#
# COMPACT_ATOMS: atom_id res chain seq x y z
N MET A 1 -21.72 3.21 -37.92
CA MET A 1 -20.98 4.39 -37.43
C MET A 1 -21.46 4.83 -36.05
N MET A 2 -22.73 5.22 -35.88
CA MET A 2 -23.26 5.76 -34.62
C MET A 2 -23.16 4.81 -33.41
N ILE A 3 -23.51 3.54 -33.56
CA ILE A 3 -23.41 2.53 -32.48
C ILE A 3 -21.96 2.37 -32.00
N PHE A 4 -21.00 2.34 -32.93
CA PHE A 4 -19.58 2.20 -32.61
C PHE A 4 -19.06 3.42 -31.82
N VAL A 5 -19.45 4.63 -32.22
CA VAL A 5 -19.11 5.86 -31.49
C VAL A 5 -19.73 5.84 -30.09
N THR A 6 -20.99 5.45 -29.95
CA THR A 6 -21.65 5.34 -28.63
C THR A 6 -20.94 4.34 -27.71
N LEU A 7 -20.52 3.19 -28.24
CA LEU A 7 -19.77 2.19 -27.48
C LEU A 7 -18.40 2.73 -27.02
N LEU A 8 -17.67 3.42 -27.90
CA LEU A 8 -16.39 4.02 -27.55
C LEU A 8 -16.53 5.09 -26.46
N ILE A 9 -17.55 5.95 -26.57
CA ILE A 9 -17.86 6.95 -25.53
C ILE A 9 -18.19 6.25 -24.21
N GLY A 10 -19.01 5.19 -24.24
CA GLY A 10 -19.34 4.40 -23.06
C GLY A 10 -18.09 3.82 -22.36
N VAL A 11 -17.17 3.24 -23.14
CA VAL A 11 -15.90 2.71 -22.62
C VAL A 11 -15.03 3.82 -22.04
N LEU A 12 -14.92 4.96 -22.73
CA LEU A 12 -14.14 6.11 -22.24
C LEU A 12 -14.68 6.62 -20.90
N VAL A 13 -16.01 6.79 -20.78
CA VAL A 13 -16.66 7.22 -19.54
C VAL A 13 -16.38 6.22 -18.42
N LEU A 14 -16.47 4.91 -18.69
CA LEU A 14 -16.17 3.88 -17.71
C LEU A 14 -14.72 3.97 -17.22
N VAL A 15 -13.76 4.13 -18.13
CA VAL A 15 -12.34 4.28 -17.80
C VAL A 15 -12.10 5.52 -16.94
N LEU A 16 -12.71 6.66 -17.28
CA LEU A 16 -12.62 7.88 -16.49
C LEU A 16 -13.18 7.71 -15.08
N VAL A 17 -14.32 7.05 -14.94
CA VAL A 17 -14.92 6.74 -13.63
C VAL A 17 -13.98 5.88 -12.80
N VAL A 18 -13.43 4.80 -13.36
CA VAL A 18 -12.50 3.91 -12.67
C VAL A 18 -11.23 4.64 -12.24
N MET A 19 -10.66 5.49 -13.11
CA MET A 19 -9.48 6.30 -12.76
C MET A 19 -9.77 7.30 -11.66
N ALA A 20 -10.96 7.93 -11.66
CA ALA A 20 -11.37 8.87 -10.63
C ALA A 20 -11.55 8.21 -9.25
N MET A 21 -11.83 6.90 -9.17
CA MET A 21 -11.98 6.21 -7.89
C MET A 21 -10.70 6.26 -7.03
N GLY A 22 -9.51 6.27 -7.65
CA GLY A 22 -8.23 6.33 -6.91
C GLY A 22 -8.07 7.61 -6.10
N PRO A 23 -8.06 8.80 -6.74
CA PRO A 23 -8.02 10.08 -6.03
C PRO A 23 -9.16 10.23 -5.02
N LEU A 24 -10.38 9.84 -5.38
CA LEU A 24 -11.55 9.96 -4.49
C LEU A 24 -11.43 9.08 -3.24
N GLU A 25 -10.85 7.88 -3.36
CA GLU A 25 -10.58 7.00 -2.21
C GLU A 25 -9.61 7.67 -1.21
N SER A 26 -8.53 8.26 -1.72
CA SER A 26 -7.54 8.96 -0.88
C SER A 26 -8.11 10.22 -0.23
N LEU A 27 -8.80 11.06 -1.02
CA LEU A 27 -9.40 12.31 -0.54
C LEU A 27 -10.55 12.05 0.43
N GLY A 28 -11.39 11.04 0.17
CA GLY A 28 -12.46 10.62 1.05
C GLY A 28 -11.92 10.14 2.39
N TRP A 29 -10.87 9.32 2.38
CA TRP A 29 -10.17 8.91 3.61
C TRP A 29 -9.58 10.11 4.36
N TRP A 30 -8.92 11.04 3.65
CA TRP A 30 -8.33 12.24 4.24
C TRP A 30 -9.38 13.10 4.95
N SER A 31 -10.50 13.34 4.28
CA SER A 31 -11.62 14.13 4.81
C SER A 31 -12.36 13.47 5.97
N ASP A 32 -12.43 12.13 6.00
CA ASP A 32 -13.15 11.38 7.03
C ASP A 32 -12.32 11.26 8.32
N LYS A 33 -11.06 10.81 8.20
CA LYS A 33 -10.23 10.45 9.36
C LYS A 33 -8.73 10.69 9.19
N GLY A 34 -8.25 10.83 7.96
CA GLY A 34 -6.82 10.90 7.67
C GLY A 34 -6.13 12.10 8.31
N ALA A 35 -6.76 13.28 8.24
CA ALA A 35 -6.21 14.50 8.82
C ALA A 35 -6.07 14.41 10.35
N GLU A 36 -7.11 13.93 11.04
CA GLU A 36 -7.10 13.75 12.51
C GLU A 36 -6.07 12.69 12.92
N LYS A 37 -6.05 11.54 12.23
CA LYS A 37 -5.04 10.51 12.48
C LYS A 37 -3.63 11.05 12.30
N ALA A 38 -3.37 11.86 11.27
CA ALA A 38 -2.03 12.40 11.01
C ALA A 38 -1.57 13.34 12.13
N ALA A 39 -2.47 14.21 12.61
CA ALA A 39 -2.20 15.06 13.75
C ALA A 39 -1.93 14.24 15.04
N ALA A 40 -2.76 13.23 15.30
CA ALA A 40 -2.59 12.35 16.47
C ALA A 40 -1.26 11.57 16.42
N THR A 41 -0.83 11.10 15.24
CA THR A 41 0.46 10.44 15.06
C THR A 41 1.64 11.36 15.40
N ILE A 42 1.59 12.63 15.00
CA ILE A 42 2.66 13.61 15.32
C ILE A 42 2.74 13.83 16.83
N GLU A 43 1.60 13.94 17.50
CA GLU A 43 1.58 14.13 18.95
C GLU A 43 2.10 12.90 19.69
N GLN A 44 1.70 11.70 19.28
CA GLN A 44 2.24 10.45 19.81
C GLN A 44 3.76 10.34 19.60
N LEU A 45 4.26 10.70 18.40
CA LEU A 45 5.70 10.73 18.11
C LEU A 45 6.46 11.63 19.07
N ARG A 46 5.92 12.83 19.36
CA ARG A 46 6.50 13.79 20.30
C ARG A 46 6.58 13.20 21.71
N GLU A 47 5.48 12.65 22.21
CA GLU A 47 5.41 12.09 23.56
C GLU A 47 6.28 10.83 23.75
N GLU A 48 6.32 9.94 22.76
CA GLU A 48 7.11 8.71 22.85
C GLU A 48 8.61 8.97 22.72
N HIS A 49 9.01 9.95 21.90
CA HIS A 49 10.41 10.36 21.80
C HIS A 49 10.96 10.85 23.14
N GLU A 50 10.15 11.60 23.90
CA GLU A 50 10.53 12.09 25.24
C GLU A 50 10.70 10.96 26.27
N LYS A 51 10.06 9.80 26.06
CA LYS A 51 10.03 8.66 26.99
C LYS A 51 10.95 7.50 26.60
N ALA A 52 11.67 7.59 25.48
CA ALA A 52 12.44 6.47 24.93
C ALA A 52 13.66 6.13 25.81
N HIS A 53 13.57 5.10 26.66
CA HIS A 53 14.65 4.73 27.61
C HIS A 53 15.09 3.26 27.51
N GLU A 54 14.48 2.47 26.64
CA GLU A 54 14.76 1.04 26.50
C GLU A 54 15.11 0.67 25.05
N LYS A 55 16.11 -0.20 24.90
CA LYS A 55 16.61 -0.65 23.60
C LYS A 55 15.58 -1.53 22.87
N PRO A 56 15.26 -1.24 21.61
CA PRO A 56 14.43 -2.12 20.77
C PRO A 56 15.14 -3.45 20.47
N SER A 57 14.35 -4.44 20.07
CA SER A 57 14.78 -5.83 19.83
C SER A 57 15.58 -6.03 18.55
N CYS A 58 15.37 -5.17 17.54
CA CYS A 58 16.00 -5.27 16.23
C CYS A 58 17.04 -4.17 16.00
N SER A 59 18.14 -4.53 15.34
CA SER A 59 19.21 -3.59 14.99
C SER A 59 18.81 -2.62 13.87
N ARG A 60 17.84 -3.04 13.04
CA ARG A 60 17.21 -2.27 11.98
C ARG A 60 15.86 -2.86 11.59
N TYR A 61 15.02 -2.05 10.95
CA TYR A 61 13.76 -2.49 10.38
C TYR A 61 13.80 -2.38 8.86
N VAL A 62 13.28 -3.38 8.17
CA VAL A 62 13.10 -3.38 6.71
C VAL A 62 11.62 -3.55 6.44
N VAL A 63 10.99 -2.55 5.82
CA VAL A 63 9.57 -2.61 5.44
C VAL A 63 9.51 -2.89 3.95
N TYR A 64 8.98 -4.05 3.59
CA TYR A 64 8.85 -4.47 2.20
C TYR A 64 7.47 -4.11 1.65
N LEU A 65 7.43 -3.39 0.52
CA LEU A 65 6.22 -2.97 -0.17
C LEU A 65 6.11 -3.67 -1.53
N SER A 66 5.06 -4.48 -1.68
CA SER A 66 4.84 -5.34 -2.85
C SER A 66 4.44 -4.56 -4.13
N GLY A 67 4.62 -5.18 -5.30
CA GLY A 67 4.23 -4.61 -6.59
C GLY A 67 2.73 -4.60 -6.83
N ILE A 68 2.32 -4.04 -7.97
CA ILE A 68 0.89 -3.83 -8.31
C ILE A 68 0.06 -5.12 -8.39
N GLY A 69 0.70 -6.29 -8.36
CA GLY A 69 0.03 -7.58 -8.25
C GLY A 69 -0.46 -7.93 -6.84
N ALA A 70 -0.10 -7.21 -5.79
CA ALA A 70 -0.58 -7.49 -4.43
C ALA A 70 -2.09 -7.25 -4.29
N ILE A 71 -2.77 -8.05 -3.47
CA ILE A 71 -4.20 -7.86 -3.17
C ILE A 71 -4.44 -7.44 -1.72
N ASP A 72 -3.48 -7.67 -0.83
CA ASP A 72 -3.46 -7.20 0.56
C ASP A 72 -2.01 -7.17 1.10
N GLY A 73 -1.85 -7.04 2.42
CA GLY A 73 -0.54 -6.99 3.07
C GLY A 73 0.06 -8.37 3.36
N GLU A 74 -0.74 -9.44 3.35
CA GLU A 74 -0.31 -10.79 3.75
C GLU A 74 -0.05 -11.70 2.55
N SER A 75 -0.77 -11.46 1.46
CA SER A 75 -0.68 -12.18 0.20
C SER A 75 0.20 -11.43 -0.79
N ARG A 76 1.16 -12.15 -1.36
CA ARG A 76 2.14 -11.61 -2.30
C ARG A 76 2.21 -12.44 -3.56
N PRO A 77 2.55 -11.81 -4.71
CA PRO A 77 2.87 -12.56 -5.91
C PRO A 77 4.04 -13.53 -5.66
N PRO A 78 3.94 -14.82 -6.06
CA PRO A 78 5.00 -15.80 -5.85
C PRO A 78 6.36 -15.41 -6.43
N GLU A 79 6.37 -14.60 -7.49
CA GLU A 79 7.57 -14.06 -8.11
C GLU A 79 8.39 -13.13 -7.20
N GLU A 80 7.79 -12.58 -6.13
CA GLU A 80 8.46 -11.72 -5.16
C GLU A 80 9.19 -12.50 -4.05
N GLU A 81 8.81 -13.76 -3.80
CA GLU A 81 9.33 -14.57 -2.69
C GLU A 81 10.86 -14.75 -2.71
N PRO A 82 11.52 -15.03 -3.86
CA PRO A 82 12.98 -15.14 -3.89
C PRO A 82 13.70 -13.87 -3.44
N PHE A 83 13.12 -12.70 -3.74
CA PHE A 83 13.70 -11.42 -3.35
C PHE A 83 13.55 -11.17 -1.86
N ILE A 84 12.38 -11.47 -1.29
CA ILE A 84 12.14 -11.40 0.16
C ILE A 84 13.07 -12.35 0.92
N ALA A 85 13.24 -13.57 0.41
CA ALA A 85 14.17 -14.54 0.97
C ALA A 85 15.62 -14.02 0.95
N ALA A 86 16.03 -13.37 -0.13
CA ALA A 86 17.35 -12.75 -0.24
C ALA A 86 17.53 -11.58 0.75
N ILE A 87 16.51 -10.74 0.95
CA ILE A 87 16.53 -9.68 1.97
C ILE A 87 16.72 -10.32 3.36
N ARG A 88 15.90 -11.32 3.70
CA ARG A 88 15.97 -12.00 5.00
C ARG A 88 17.34 -12.62 5.24
N ALA A 89 17.92 -13.27 4.23
CA ALA A 89 19.25 -13.87 4.33
C ALA A 89 20.37 -12.82 4.42
N GLY A 90 20.22 -11.68 3.72
CA GLY A 90 21.20 -10.58 3.72
C GLY A 90 21.14 -9.68 4.96
N THR A 91 20.03 -9.69 5.69
CA THR A 91 19.84 -8.89 6.91
C THR A 91 19.28 -9.74 8.06
N PRO A 92 20.04 -10.72 8.59
CA PRO A 92 19.56 -11.63 9.63
C PRO A 92 19.21 -10.91 10.95
N ASP A 93 19.87 -9.79 11.24
CA ASP A 93 19.65 -8.99 12.46
C ASP A 93 18.53 -7.94 12.30
N ALA A 94 17.83 -7.95 11.17
CA ALA A 94 16.76 -7.00 10.86
C ALA A 94 15.37 -7.59 11.09
N CYS A 95 14.48 -6.77 11.62
CA CYS A 95 13.05 -7.04 11.61
C CYS A 95 12.50 -6.78 10.19
N LEU A 96 12.24 -7.84 9.43
CA LEU A 96 11.61 -7.75 8.11
C LEU A 96 10.08 -7.73 8.26
N ILE A 97 9.49 -6.60 7.88
CA ILE A 97 8.06 -6.32 7.91
C ILE A 97 7.51 -6.48 6.50
N THR A 98 6.45 -7.28 6.35
CA THR A 98 5.79 -7.53 5.07
C THR A 98 4.30 -7.21 5.08
N ASP A 99 3.66 -6.97 6.22
CA ASP A 99 2.20 -6.84 6.36
C ASP A 99 1.60 -5.48 5.91
N VAL A 100 2.36 -4.67 5.17
CA VAL A 100 1.89 -3.38 4.63
C VAL A 100 1.45 -3.55 3.17
N PHE A 101 0.20 -3.18 2.88
CA PHE A 101 -0.40 -3.13 1.56
C PHE A 101 -0.24 -1.73 0.94
N PRO A 102 0.67 -1.56 -0.03
CA PRO A 102 1.02 -0.23 -0.54
C PRO A 102 -0.08 0.43 -1.38
N TYR A 103 -1.12 -0.32 -1.75
CA TYR A 103 -2.19 0.18 -2.61
C TYR A 103 -3.47 0.55 -1.82
N SER A 104 -3.38 0.76 -0.50
CA SER A 104 -4.53 1.16 0.32
C SER A 104 -4.10 2.10 1.46
N VAL A 105 -4.72 3.28 1.54
CA VAL A 105 -4.49 4.27 2.62
C VAL A 105 -4.94 3.78 4.00
N SER A 106 -5.66 2.65 4.07
CA SER A 106 -6.15 2.04 5.30
C SER A 106 -5.62 0.61 5.52
N ASN A 107 -4.63 0.18 4.73
CA ASN A 107 -4.10 -1.18 4.71
C ASN A 107 -5.16 -2.28 4.51
N GLN A 108 -6.34 -1.90 4.04
CA GLN A 108 -7.41 -2.86 3.75
C GLN A 108 -7.15 -3.55 2.43
N GLY A 109 -7.00 -4.88 2.49
CA GLY A 109 -6.98 -5.74 1.33
C GLY A 109 -8.24 -5.63 0.48
N LEU A 110 -8.12 -5.98 -0.81
CA LEU A 110 -9.23 -5.96 -1.76
C LEU A 110 -10.37 -6.92 -1.36
N THR A 111 -10.05 -7.98 -0.62
CA THR A 111 -10.98 -9.00 -0.13
C THR A 111 -11.63 -8.66 1.20
N ALA A 112 -11.14 -7.65 1.92
CA ALA A 112 -11.60 -7.25 3.24
C ALA A 112 -12.73 -6.21 3.16
N GLN A 113 -13.90 -6.53 3.72
CA GLN A 113 -14.99 -5.60 4.08
C GLN A 113 -15.35 -4.51 3.04
N ARG A 114 -15.45 -4.89 1.75
CA ARG A 114 -15.94 -4.02 0.67
C ARG A 114 -17.22 -4.57 0.03
N PRO A 115 -18.08 -3.73 -0.57
CA PRO A 115 -19.26 -4.19 -1.34
C PRO A 115 -18.90 -5.13 -2.51
N LEU A 116 -17.63 -5.15 -2.93
CA LEU A 116 -17.10 -6.02 -3.99
C LEU A 116 -16.20 -7.17 -3.51
N SER A 117 -16.13 -7.45 -2.20
CA SER A 117 -15.27 -8.51 -1.64
C SER A 117 -15.44 -9.88 -2.30
N ARG A 118 -16.68 -10.27 -2.64
CA ARG A 118 -16.99 -11.53 -3.37
C ARG A 118 -16.40 -11.55 -4.79
N LEU A 119 -16.35 -10.41 -5.47
CA LEU A 119 -15.73 -10.29 -6.79
C LEU A 119 -14.21 -10.47 -6.65
N TRP A 120 -13.58 -9.77 -5.71
CA TRP A 120 -12.14 -9.86 -5.49
C TRP A 120 -11.67 -11.26 -5.09
N LYS A 121 -12.43 -11.98 -4.25
CA LYS A 121 -12.14 -13.40 -3.93
C LYS A 121 -12.19 -14.31 -5.17
N LYS A 122 -13.15 -14.08 -6.08
CA LYS A 122 -13.21 -14.83 -7.35
C LYS A 122 -12.02 -14.50 -8.26
N ILE A 123 -11.58 -13.25 -8.29
CA ILE A 123 -10.41 -12.79 -9.04
C ILE A 123 -9.13 -13.44 -8.50
N GLU A 124 -8.95 -13.45 -7.18
CA GLU A 124 -7.82 -14.09 -6.50
C GLU A 124 -7.76 -15.60 -6.80
N GLN A 125 -8.88 -16.32 -6.70
CA GLN A 125 -8.95 -17.73 -7.07
C GLN A 125 -8.66 -17.98 -8.54
N ALA A 126 -9.09 -17.08 -9.44
CA ALA A 126 -8.79 -17.17 -10.86
C ALA A 126 -7.30 -16.95 -11.13
N ARG A 127 -6.65 -16.03 -10.39
CA ARG A 127 -5.22 -15.73 -10.50
C ARG A 127 -4.34 -16.93 -10.15
N PHE A 128 -4.67 -17.67 -9.09
CA PHE A 128 -3.94 -18.90 -8.73
C PHE A 128 -3.99 -19.96 -9.84
N LYS A 129 -5.04 -19.94 -10.68
CA LYS A 129 -5.19 -20.87 -11.81
C LYS A 129 -4.55 -20.33 -13.10
N ASN A 130 -4.67 -19.03 -13.35
CA ASN A 130 -4.07 -18.38 -14.51
C ASN A 130 -3.73 -16.90 -14.17
N PRO A 131 -2.44 -16.57 -13.96
CA PRO A 131 -1.99 -15.21 -13.68
C PRO A 131 -2.32 -14.21 -14.80
N GLU A 132 -2.43 -14.66 -16.06
CA GLU A 132 -2.75 -13.82 -17.22
C GLU A 132 -4.27 -13.65 -17.44
N ALA A 133 -5.10 -14.21 -16.55
CA ALA A 133 -6.54 -14.03 -16.67
C ALA A 133 -6.89 -12.53 -16.67
N MET A 134 -7.75 -12.10 -17.60
CA MET A 134 -8.23 -10.72 -17.70
C MET A 134 -8.74 -10.16 -16.36
N LEU A 135 -9.29 -11.03 -15.51
CA LEU A 135 -9.72 -10.73 -14.15
C LEU A 135 -8.57 -10.37 -13.21
N ALA A 136 -7.42 -11.07 -13.28
CA ALA A 136 -6.23 -10.74 -12.51
C ALA A 136 -5.62 -9.39 -12.94
N MET A 137 -5.72 -9.05 -14.23
CA MET A 137 -5.28 -7.74 -14.74
C MET A 137 -6.06 -6.55 -14.14
N LEU A 138 -7.28 -6.77 -13.63
CA LEU A 138 -8.04 -5.73 -12.93
C LEU A 138 -7.41 -5.31 -11.60
N VAL A 139 -6.75 -6.24 -10.89
CA VAL A 139 -5.97 -5.92 -9.68
C VAL A 139 -4.82 -5.00 -10.05
N ASN A 140 -4.04 -5.41 -11.05
CA ASN A 140 -2.89 -4.64 -11.53
C ASN A 140 -3.31 -3.24 -11.99
N LEU A 141 -4.41 -3.14 -12.76
CA LEU A 141 -4.94 -1.86 -13.22
C LEU A 141 -5.36 -0.97 -12.04
N ARG A 142 -6.13 -1.52 -11.08
CA ARG A 142 -6.56 -0.77 -9.90
C ARG A 142 -5.37 -0.29 -9.08
N ASN A 143 -4.37 -1.13 -8.86
CA ASN A 143 -3.18 -0.76 -8.10
C ASN A 143 -2.26 0.20 -8.85
N ALA A 144 -2.19 0.09 -10.19
CA ALA A 144 -1.50 1.07 -11.02
C ALA A 144 -2.15 2.46 -10.93
N ILE A 145 -3.48 2.55 -10.84
CA ILE A 145 -4.16 3.83 -10.56
C ILE A 145 -3.68 4.41 -9.23
N GLN A 146 -3.60 3.62 -8.17
CA GLN A 146 -3.12 4.09 -6.86
C GLN A 146 -1.65 4.53 -6.90
N LEU A 147 -0.81 3.80 -7.65
CA LEU A 147 0.57 4.21 -7.92
C LEU A 147 0.61 5.60 -8.58
N PHE A 148 -0.20 5.83 -9.61
CA PHE A 148 -0.25 7.14 -10.25
C PHE A 148 -0.81 8.24 -9.35
N VAL A 149 -1.75 7.92 -8.46
CA VAL A 149 -2.23 8.85 -7.42
C VAL A 149 -1.09 9.24 -6.48
N SER A 150 -0.33 8.27 -5.97
CA SER A 150 0.83 8.49 -5.11
C SER A 150 1.90 9.36 -5.78
N ALA A 151 2.11 9.19 -7.09
CA ALA A 151 3.06 9.96 -7.89
C ALA A 151 2.58 11.37 -8.29
N ASP A 152 1.26 11.63 -8.28
CA ASP A 152 0.70 12.91 -8.69
C ASP A 152 0.87 13.97 -7.59
N ARG A 153 1.36 15.16 -7.94
CA ARG A 153 1.62 16.23 -6.96
C ARG A 153 0.39 16.74 -6.23
N ARG A 154 -0.82 16.58 -6.79
CA ARG A 154 -2.08 17.11 -6.26
C ARG A 154 -2.73 16.15 -5.28
N TYR A 155 -2.64 14.84 -5.57
CA TYR A 155 -3.32 13.78 -4.81
C TYR A 155 -2.35 12.91 -4.00
N GLY A 156 -1.08 12.90 -4.39
CA GLY A 156 -0.03 12.13 -3.74
C GLY A 156 0.13 12.43 -2.25
N PRO A 157 0.16 13.70 -1.79
CA PRO A 157 0.34 13.99 -0.37
C PRO A 157 -0.68 13.30 0.55
N THR A 158 -1.97 13.28 0.19
CA THR A 158 -3.00 12.61 1.00
C THR A 158 -2.84 11.10 0.98
N TYR A 159 -2.45 10.54 -0.17
CA TYR A 159 -2.21 9.10 -0.30
C TYR A 159 -0.99 8.65 0.50
N ASN A 160 0.11 9.37 0.32
CA ASN A 160 1.42 9.06 0.86
C ASN A 160 1.46 9.18 2.39
N ILE A 161 0.76 10.16 2.98
CA ILE A 161 0.59 10.23 4.44
C ILE A 161 -0.18 9.01 4.95
N GLY A 162 -1.25 8.60 4.26
CA GLY A 162 -1.99 7.39 4.62
C GLY A 162 -1.10 6.14 4.60
N THR A 163 -0.28 5.99 3.55
CA THR A 163 0.67 4.87 3.50
C THR A 163 1.74 4.97 4.58
N ALA A 164 2.31 6.15 4.85
CA ALA A 164 3.29 6.36 5.91
C ALA A 164 2.74 5.97 7.29
N GLN A 165 1.47 6.28 7.56
CA GLN A 165 0.79 5.84 8.78
C GLN A 165 0.67 4.33 8.85
N GLN A 166 0.33 3.65 7.76
CA GLN A 166 0.24 2.19 7.76
C GLN A 166 1.61 1.52 7.94
N VAL A 167 2.66 2.11 7.37
CA VAL A 167 4.05 1.72 7.64
C VAL A 167 4.39 1.88 9.11
N LEU A 168 4.04 3.02 9.72
CA LEU A 168 4.30 3.26 11.13
C LEU A 168 3.50 2.33 12.04
N GLU A 169 2.19 2.18 11.81
CA GLU A 169 1.34 1.26 12.57
C GLU A 169 1.89 -0.18 12.50
N SER A 170 2.40 -0.61 11.34
CA SER A 170 3.06 -1.91 11.21
C SER A 170 4.38 -1.99 11.98
N LEU A 171 5.23 -0.96 11.89
CA LEU A 171 6.47 -0.87 12.64
C LEU A 171 6.21 -1.03 14.15
N LEU A 172 5.22 -0.30 14.68
CA LEU A 172 4.82 -0.38 16.09
C LEU A 172 4.34 -1.78 16.47
N ARG A 173 3.52 -2.45 15.63
CA ARG A 173 3.10 -3.85 15.86
C ARG A 173 4.28 -4.81 15.90
N HIS A 174 5.37 -4.51 15.19
CA HIS A 174 6.60 -5.31 15.17
C HIS A 174 7.65 -4.80 16.17
N GLY A 175 7.24 -4.00 17.15
CA GLY A 175 8.07 -3.59 18.28
C GLY A 175 9.04 -2.45 17.99
N TYR A 176 8.88 -1.76 16.85
CA TYR A 176 9.58 -0.49 16.65
C TYR A 176 9.14 0.49 17.72
N ARG A 177 10.09 1.30 18.20
CA ARG A 177 9.83 2.32 19.21
C ARG A 177 10.15 3.69 18.65
N LEU A 178 9.19 4.59 18.75
CA LEU A 178 9.37 5.97 18.31
C LEU A 178 10.52 6.61 19.09
N GLY A 179 11.35 7.38 18.40
CA GLY A 179 12.52 8.01 18.99
C GLY A 179 13.70 7.08 19.31
N SER A 180 13.60 5.77 19.06
CA SER A 180 14.70 4.82 19.34
C SER A 180 15.96 5.04 18.48
N GLY A 181 15.86 5.80 17.38
CA GLY A 181 16.95 6.04 16.44
C GLY A 181 17.33 4.81 15.58
N VAL A 182 16.61 3.69 15.73
CA VAL A 182 16.85 2.50 14.91
C VAL A 182 16.48 2.78 13.46
N PRO A 183 17.36 2.49 12.48
CA PRO A 183 17.09 2.80 11.09
C PRO A 183 15.95 1.94 10.52
N VAL A 184 15.06 2.60 9.78
CA VAL A 184 14.00 1.97 8.98
C VAL A 184 14.38 2.10 7.51
N THR A 185 14.38 0.99 6.77
CA THR A 185 14.60 0.95 5.32
C THR A 185 13.32 0.52 4.63
N LEU A 186 12.80 1.34 3.71
CA LEU A 186 11.71 0.94 2.83
C LEU A 186 12.28 0.28 1.58
N VAL A 187 11.81 -0.92 1.26
CA VAL A 187 12.20 -1.67 0.07
C VAL A 187 10.94 -1.97 -0.73
N GLY A 188 10.87 -1.47 -1.96
CA GLY A 188 9.70 -1.65 -2.80
C GLY A 188 10.00 -2.50 -4.04
N TRP A 189 9.08 -3.37 -4.41
CA TRP A 189 9.11 -4.09 -5.69
C TRP A 189 8.26 -3.36 -6.73
N SER A 190 8.87 -3.00 -7.87
CA SER A 190 8.18 -2.33 -8.98
C SER A 190 7.38 -1.11 -8.48
N GLY A 191 6.05 -1.09 -8.65
CA GLY A 191 5.17 -0.05 -8.13
C GLY A 191 5.30 0.23 -6.63
N GLY A 192 5.64 -0.77 -5.83
CA GLY A 192 5.90 -0.61 -4.40
C GLY A 192 7.08 0.31 -4.11
N ALA A 193 8.05 0.43 -5.04
CA ALA A 193 9.17 1.38 -4.91
C ALA A 193 8.69 2.83 -5.02
N GLN A 194 7.80 3.13 -5.96
CA GLN A 194 7.18 4.45 -6.07
C GLN A 194 6.42 4.81 -4.79
N ILE A 195 5.65 3.87 -4.26
CA ILE A 195 4.92 4.07 -3.00
C ILE A 195 5.89 4.24 -1.81
N SER A 196 7.00 3.51 -1.79
CA SER A 196 8.05 3.65 -0.77
C SER A 196 8.62 5.08 -0.74
N VAL A 197 8.89 5.65 -1.92
CA VAL A 197 9.37 7.04 -2.03
C VAL A 197 8.32 8.01 -1.51
N GLY A 198 7.04 7.80 -1.86
CA GLY A 198 5.94 8.62 -1.36
C GLY A 198 5.82 8.57 0.16
N ALA A 199 5.85 7.38 0.76
CA ALA A 199 5.71 7.20 2.21
C ALA A 199 6.90 7.71 3.04
N ALA A 200 8.08 7.88 2.40
CA ALA A 200 9.27 8.42 3.05
C ALA A 200 9.40 9.95 2.91
N TRP A 201 8.51 10.60 2.15
CA TRP A 201 8.58 12.02 1.82
C TRP A 201 7.85 12.91 2.84
#